data_AF-A0A2L2Z8C4-F1
#
_entry.id   AF-A0A2L2Z8C4-F1
#
_cell.length_a   1.000
_cell.length_b   1.000
_cell.length_c   1.000
_cell.angle_alpha   90.00
_cell.angle_beta   90.00
_cell.angle_gamma   90.00
#
_symmetry.space_group_name_H-M   'P 1'
#
loop_
_entity.id
_entity.type
_entity.pdbx_description
1 polymer ?
#
loop_
_entity_poly.entity_id
_entity_poly.type
_entity_poly.pdbx_seq_one_letter_code
_entity_poly.pdbx_strand_id
1 'polypeptide(L)' 'VPRAILLDLDPGSTEFVRACPFGQLFSPDIFIFGLSGAGNNWAIGYYTEGAELVDSVLDVVRMESESCDCLQGF' A
#
# COMPACT_ATOMS: atom_id res chain seq x y z
N VAL A 1 14.38 5.70 6.17
CA VAL A 1 12.98 5.30 5.91
C VAL A 1 13.02 4.07 5.01
N PRO A 2 12.36 2.95 5.38
CA PRO A 2 12.27 1.78 4.52
C PRO A 2 11.62 2.11 3.18
N ARG A 3 12.16 1.59 2.07
CA ARG A 3 11.51 1.64 0.75
C ARG A 3 10.50 0.50 0.69
N ALA A 4 9.27 0.82 1.05
CA ALA A 4 8.17 -0.14 1.12
C ALA A 4 6.87 0.58 0.76
N ILE A 5 5.86 -0.18 0.35
CA ILE A 5 4.48 0.29 0.20
C ILE A 5 3.60 -0.70 0.95
N LEU A 6 2.83 -0.21 1.90
CA LEU A 6 1.95 -0.99 2.76
C LEU A 6 0.52 -0.82 2.25
N LEU A 7 0.01 -1.86 1.61
CA LEU A 7 -1.28 -1.87 0.92
C LEU A 7 -2.21 -2.91 1.54
N ASP A 8 -3.44 -2.51 1.83
CA ASP A 8 -4.55 -3.41 2.15
C ASP A 8 -5.87 -2.84 1.62
N LEU A 9 -6.91 -3.66 1.49
CA LEU A 9 -8.25 -3.18 1.16
C LEU A 9 -9.05 -2.77 2.42
N ASP A 10 -8.53 -3.09 3.61
CA ASP A 10 -9.09 -2.71 4.91
C ASP A 10 -8.08 -1.88 5.73
N PRO A 11 -8.52 -0.83 6.46
CA PRO A 11 -7.61 0.01 7.22
C PRO A 11 -6.96 -0.69 8.43
N GLY A 12 -7.58 -1.73 8.99
CA GLY A 12 -7.23 -2.27 10.30
C GLY A 12 -5.80 -2.81 10.40
N SER A 13 -5.28 -3.43 9.34
CA SER A 13 -3.90 -3.93 9.31
C SER A 13 -2.87 -2.80 9.23
N THR A 14 -3.13 -1.78 8.41
CA THR A 14 -2.24 -0.64 8.22
C THR A 14 -2.18 0.25 9.47
N GLU A 15 -3.31 0.46 10.15
CA GLU A 15 -3.37 1.16 11.43
C GLU A 15 -2.60 0.42 12.52
N PHE A 16 -2.71 -0.90 12.57
CA PHE A 16 -1.94 -1.72 13.50
C PHE A 16 -0.42 -1.53 13.28
N VAL A 17 0.05 -1.56 12.03
CA VAL A 17 1.48 -1.33 11.72
C VAL A 17 1.92 0.07 12.13
N ARG A 18 1.10 1.10 11.92
CA ARG A 18 1.38 2.47 12.38
C ARG A 18 1.50 2.57 13.90
N ALA A 19 0.68 1.83 14.64
CA ALA A 19 0.70 1.81 16.10
C ALA A 19 1.80 0.93 16.72
N CYS A 20 2.41 0.04 15.93
CA CYS A 20 3.49 -0.83 16.41
C CYS A 20 4.75 -0.03 16.81
N PRO A 21 5.65 -0.60 17.63
CA PRO A 21 6.91 0.05 18.03
C PRO A 21 7.78 0.52 16.86
N PHE A 22 7.62 -0.09 15.68
CA PHE A 22 8.36 0.23 14.46
C PHE A 22 7.58 1.11 13.48
N GLY A 23 6.35 1.52 13.79
CA GLY A 23 5.47 2.26 12.88
C GLY A 23 6.07 3.59 12.42
N GLN A 24 6.85 4.26 13.28
CA GLN A 24 7.52 5.52 12.97
C GLN A 24 8.70 5.39 12.00
N LEU A 25 9.13 4.16 11.65
CA LEU A 25 10.16 3.97 10.63
C LEU A 25 9.65 4.30 9.22
N PHE A 26 8.36 4.11 9.00
CA PHE A 26 7.69 4.23 7.71
C PHE A 26 7.17 5.65 7.48
N SER A 27 7.33 6.17 6.26
CA SER A 27 6.71 7.45 5.90
C SER A 27 5.18 7.28 5.89
N PRO A 28 4.40 8.26 6.38
CA PRO A 28 2.94 8.22 6.32
C PRO A 28 2.38 8.01 4.92
N ASP A 29 3.12 8.43 3.89
CA ASP A 29 2.69 8.43 2.48
C ASP A 29 2.72 7.04 1.83
N ILE A 30 3.39 6.06 2.45
CA ILE A 30 3.51 4.71 1.88
C ILE A 30 2.37 3.77 2.28
N PHE A 31 1.48 4.22 3.17
CA PHE A 31 0.33 3.44 3.61
C PHE A 31 -0.88 3.79 2.74
N ILE A 32 -1.41 2.78 2.07
CA ILE A 32 -2.57 2.91 1.19
C ILE A 32 -3.59 1.87 1.64
N PHE A 33 -4.84 2.29 1.85
CA PHE A 33 -5.89 1.39 2.25
C PHE A 33 -7.23 1.72 1.60
N GLY A 34 -8.02 0.68 1.33
CA GLY A 34 -9.42 0.79 0.94
C GLY A 34 -10.35 0.98 2.14
N LEU A 35 -11.66 1.05 1.86
CA LEU A 35 -12.71 1.10 2.88
C LEU A 35 -13.47 -0.23 3.02
N SER A 36 -13.19 -1.21 2.16
CA SER A 36 -13.93 -2.45 2.03
C SER A 36 -12.99 -3.57 1.62
N GLY A 37 -12.91 -4.62 2.44
CA GLY A 37 -12.05 -5.76 2.19
C GLY A 37 -12.57 -6.68 1.07
N ALA A 38 -11.67 -7.47 0.48
CA ALA A 38 -12.04 -8.43 -0.58
C ALA A 38 -12.92 -9.60 -0.09
N GLY A 39 -13.10 -9.80 1.21
CA GLY A 39 -13.94 -10.87 1.76
C GLY A 39 -13.53 -12.28 1.34
N ASN A 40 -12.21 -12.55 1.25
CA ASN A 40 -11.64 -13.81 0.74
C ASN A 40 -12.07 -14.16 -0.70
N ASN A 41 -12.50 -13.17 -1.50
CA ASN A 41 -12.88 -13.36 -2.89
C ASN A 41 -11.89 -12.66 -3.83
N TRP A 42 -11.20 -13.46 -4.64
CA TRP A 42 -10.24 -12.96 -5.62
C TRP A 42 -10.87 -12.01 -6.64
N ALA A 43 -12.10 -12.30 -7.11
CA ALA A 43 -12.75 -11.47 -8.11
C ALA A 43 -13.08 -10.07 -7.58
N ILE A 44 -13.45 -9.97 -6.29
CA ILE A 44 -13.67 -8.68 -5.63
C ILE A 44 -12.35 -7.91 -5.52
N GLY A 45 -11.29 -8.58 -5.06
CA GLY A 45 -9.97 -7.96 -4.97
C GLY A 45 -9.42 -7.50 -6.32
N TYR A 46 -9.65 -8.24 -7.40
CA TYR A 46 -9.06 -7.94 -8.71
C TYR A 46 -9.93 -7.02 -9.58
N TYR A 47 -11.23 -7.25 -9.66
CA TYR A 47 -12.11 -6.55 -10.61
C TYR A 47 -12.88 -5.37 -10.01
N THR A 48 -13.04 -5.30 -8.69
CA THR A 48 -13.84 -4.23 -8.05
C THR A 48 -13.01 -3.42 -7.06
N GLU A 49 -12.86 -3.87 -5.81
CA GLU A 49 -12.30 -3.06 -4.73
C GLU A 49 -10.83 -2.70 -4.98
N GLY A 50 -10.03 -3.66 -5.45
CA GLY A 50 -8.63 -3.37 -5.78
C GLY A 50 -8.47 -2.58 -7.08
N ALA A 51 -9.44 -2.63 -7.99
CA ALA A 51 -9.42 -1.82 -9.20
C ALA A 51 -9.67 -0.33 -8.88
N GLU A 52 -10.43 -0.01 -7.84
CA GLU A 52 -10.58 1.38 -7.38
C GLU A 52 -9.31 1.92 -6.69
N LEU A 53 -8.53 1.05 -6.06
CA LEU A 53 -7.35 1.44 -5.29
C LEU A 53 -6.05 1.48 -6.12
N VAL A 54 -5.98 0.72 -7.22
CA VAL A 54 -4.74 0.49 -7.97
C VAL A 54 -4.08 1.76 -8.48
N ASP A 55 -4.85 2.76 -8.93
CA ASP A 55 -4.28 4.01 -9.46
C ASP A 55 -3.48 4.75 -8.39
N SER A 56 -4.00 4.83 -7.16
CA SER A 56 -3.30 5.44 -6.03
C SER A 56 -2.02 4.69 -5.65
N VAL A 57 -2.03 3.36 -5.78
CA VAL A 57 -0.86 2.50 -5.54
C VAL A 57 0.21 2.76 -6.59
N LEU A 58 -0.17 2.84 -7.86
CA LEU A 58 0.75 3.09 -8.96
C LEU A 58 1.42 4.46 -8.86
N ASP A 59 0.72 5.48 -8.38
CA ASP A 59 1.29 6.80 -8.13
C ASP A 59 2.39 6.75 -7.04
N VAL A 60 2.15 6.03 -5.95
CA VAL A 60 3.16 5.87 -4.88
C VAL A 60 4.34 5.00 -5.35
N VAL A 61 4.08 3.91 -6.07
CA VAL A 61 5.13 3.08 -6.70
C VAL A 61 6.02 3.95 -7.59
N ARG A 62 5.41 4.83 -8.38
CA ARG A 62 6.13 5.75 -9.26
C ARG A 62 7.00 6.71 -8.45
N MET A 63 6.45 7.38 -7.44
CA MET A 63 7.22 8.32 -6.59
C MET A 63 8.42 7.63 -5.93
N GLU A 64 8.23 6.43 -5.37
CA GLU A 64 9.31 5.67 -4.75
C GLU A 64 10.35 5.20 -5.77
N SER A 65 9.92 4.82 -6.97
CA SER A 65 10.82 4.39 -8.05
C SER A 65 11.66 5.54 -8.60
N GLU A 66 11.06 6.72 -8.80
CA GLU A 66 11.75 7.93 -9.29
C GLU A 66 12.79 8.44 -8.27
N SER A 67 12.65 8.09 -6.99
CA SER A 67 13.63 8.40 -5.94
C SER A 67 14.84 7.45 -5.89
N CYS A 68 14.93 6.50 -6.83
CA CYS A 68 16.05 5.57 -6.95
C CYS A 68 16.93 5.94 -8.16
N ASP A 69 18.25 5.93 -7.98
CA ASP A 69 19.20 6.18 -9.08
C ASP A 69 19.16 5.07 -10.15
N CYS A 70 18.98 3.82 -9.70
CA CYS A 70 18.89 2.63 -10.55
C CYS A 70 18.06 1.55 -9.86
N LEU A 71 16.75 1.58 -10.08
CA LEU A 71 15.84 0.55 -9.57
C LEU A 71 16.08 -0.79 -10.31
N GLN A 72 16.25 -1.87 -9.56
CA GLN A 72 16.54 -3.20 -10.12
C GLN A 72 15.30 -4.09 -10.26
N GLY A 73 14.23 -3.79 -9.53
CA GLY A 73 13.00 -4.59 -9.50
C GLY A 73 12.17 -4.31 -8.26
N PHE A 74 11.12 -5.11 -8.09
CA PHE A 74 10.20 -5.10 -6.96
C PHE A 74 10.05 -6.53 -6.41
#